data_AF-A0A134CAT2-F1
#
_entry.id   AF-A0A134CAT2-F1
#
_cell.length_a   1.000
_cell.length_b   1.000
_cell.length_c   1.000
_cell.angle_alpha   90.00
_cell.angle_beta   90.00
_cell.angle_gamma   90.00
#
_symmetry.space_group_name_H-M   'P 1'
#
loop_
_entity.id
_entity.type
_entity.pdbx_description
1 polymer ?
#
loop_
_entity_poly.entity_id
_entity_poly.type
_entity_poly.pdbx_seq_one_letter_code
_entity_poly.pdbx_strand_id
1 'polypeptide(L)'
;MDRLNQIQDEYKILLLKIEDSLTRNPDYVENILDSVLIFWKKHETLVDIFLNYQLKRYSAYLYTAADYLDIDGLEHYPFLAQGKIHIMDDPLAKMCDTTLRLSSHEKINTQAMIEHVSFLISDNIKLLELEERPIWLLPVRGNNRTEESSEINSLAEQLFLNLFMDIESIEAYKKTCCTIVDIKNHLRPESIDGILLFNEDVQEDTFEARMEGLISHSTKVPFLRYFCEVKDYNSVFLLSIIGYLIQAIDIFLLSEEYKVIPYIRSKSAFYYYSWLCYQHLENEISADKILFKHAIYCHLIYLAFDRSIVEKISLKQYLDIISTLDINIDLMEMMDLKDIKKVVDNNLATLYSKINEEAN
;
A
#
# COMPACT_ATOMS: atom_id res chain seq x y z
N MET A 1 -4.93 -2.47 -24.47
CA MET A 1 -5.15 -3.80 -23.83
C MET A 1 -4.14 -4.81 -24.34
N ASP A 2 -4.17 -5.22 -25.61
CA ASP A 2 -3.23 -6.24 -26.15
C ASP A 2 -1.75 -5.91 -25.92
N ARG A 3 -1.36 -4.64 -26.12
CA ARG A 3 0.02 -4.20 -25.88
C ARG A 3 0.42 -4.21 -24.41
N LEU A 4 -0.51 -3.96 -23.49
CA LEU A 4 -0.25 -4.07 -22.04
C LEU A 4 -0.04 -5.53 -21.66
N ASN A 5 -0.92 -6.43 -22.14
CA ASN A 5 -0.77 -7.87 -21.91
C ASN A 5 0.58 -8.38 -22.43
N GLN A 6 1.01 -7.92 -23.59
CA GLN A 6 2.35 -8.24 -24.11
C GLN A 6 3.47 -7.75 -23.18
N ILE A 7 3.38 -6.54 -22.62
CA ILE A 7 4.37 -6.05 -21.67
C ILE A 7 4.36 -6.87 -20.38
N GLN A 8 3.19 -7.31 -19.89
CA GLN A 8 3.11 -8.20 -18.73
C GLN A 8 3.82 -9.54 -19.01
N ASP A 9 3.70 -10.09 -20.22
CA ASP A 9 4.44 -11.29 -20.64
C ASP A 9 5.96 -11.06 -20.69
N GLU A 10 6.38 -9.96 -21.31
CA GLU A 10 7.79 -9.58 -21.37
C GLU A 10 8.37 -9.37 -19.96
N TYR A 11 7.58 -8.79 -19.05
CA TYR A 11 7.96 -8.58 -17.66
C TYR A 11 8.05 -9.89 -16.88
N LYS A 12 7.10 -10.81 -17.05
CA LYS A 12 7.19 -12.15 -16.44
C LYS A 12 8.45 -12.88 -16.87
N ILE A 13 8.80 -12.84 -18.16
CA ILE A 13 10.02 -13.46 -18.68
C ILE A 13 11.28 -12.83 -18.04
N LEU A 14 11.26 -11.52 -17.80
CA LEU A 14 12.35 -10.84 -17.09
C LEU A 14 12.43 -11.34 -15.63
N LEU A 15 11.31 -11.37 -14.91
CA LEU A 15 11.27 -11.81 -13.52
C LEU A 15 11.76 -13.26 -13.35
N LEU A 16 11.36 -14.18 -14.22
CA LEU A 16 11.84 -15.57 -14.21
C LEU A 16 13.37 -15.67 -14.39
N LYS A 17 13.94 -14.84 -15.27
CA LYS A 17 15.40 -14.77 -15.44
C LYS A 17 16.10 -14.20 -14.21
N ILE A 18 15.47 -13.22 -13.57
CA ILE A 18 15.99 -12.60 -12.35
C ILE A 18 15.96 -13.60 -11.20
N GLU A 19 14.85 -14.32 -10.99
CA GLU A 19 14.70 -15.33 -9.93
C GLU A 19 15.78 -16.42 -10.04
N ASP A 20 16.01 -16.92 -11.25
CA ASP A 20 17.08 -17.87 -11.56
C ASP A 20 18.49 -17.28 -11.29
N SER A 21 18.68 -15.98 -11.55
CA SER A 21 19.95 -15.29 -11.30
C SER A 21 20.20 -15.04 -9.81
N LEU A 22 19.17 -14.63 -9.04
CA LEU A 22 19.22 -14.46 -7.58
C LEU A 22 19.59 -15.77 -6.89
N THR A 23 19.01 -16.88 -7.34
CA THR A 23 19.29 -18.21 -6.81
C THR A 23 20.76 -18.61 -6.99
N ARG A 24 21.38 -18.21 -8.11
CA ARG A 24 22.79 -18.54 -8.42
C ARG A 24 23.79 -17.57 -7.80
N ASN A 25 23.48 -16.27 -7.78
CA ASN A 25 24.40 -15.21 -7.38
C ASN A 25 23.67 -14.13 -6.55
N PRO A 26 23.35 -14.41 -5.28
CA PRO A 26 22.54 -13.54 -4.44
C PRO A 26 23.18 -12.17 -4.13
N ASP A 27 24.51 -12.07 -4.21
CA ASP A 27 25.27 -10.83 -3.93
C ASP A 27 25.04 -9.69 -4.97
N TYR A 28 24.32 -9.95 -6.06
CA TYR A 28 24.10 -9.00 -7.16
C TYR A 28 22.68 -8.41 -7.19
N VAL A 29 22.02 -8.31 -6.03
CA VAL A 29 20.66 -7.76 -5.91
C VAL A 29 20.52 -6.35 -6.54
N GLU A 30 21.55 -5.51 -6.45
CA GLU A 30 21.58 -4.17 -7.07
C GLU A 30 21.45 -4.24 -8.61
N ASN A 31 22.27 -5.08 -9.26
CA ASN A 31 22.23 -5.29 -10.72
C ASN A 31 20.89 -5.89 -11.19
N ILE A 32 20.24 -6.63 -10.29
CA ILE A 32 18.97 -7.29 -10.52
C ILE A 32 17.83 -6.26 -10.51
N LEU A 33 17.84 -5.35 -9.54
CA LEU A 33 16.90 -4.23 -9.46
C LEU A 33 17.09 -3.26 -10.65
N ASP A 34 18.32 -3.01 -11.09
CA ASP A 34 18.59 -2.20 -12.30
C ASP A 34 17.87 -2.73 -13.54
N SER A 35 17.76 -4.05 -13.68
CA SER A 35 17.08 -4.68 -14.82
C SER A 35 15.57 -4.39 -14.83
N VAL A 36 14.94 -4.37 -13.65
CA VAL A 36 13.53 -3.98 -13.48
C VAL A 36 13.34 -2.51 -13.83
N LEU A 37 14.24 -1.64 -13.33
CA LEU A 37 14.19 -0.21 -13.61
C LEU A 37 14.31 0.09 -15.11
N ILE A 38 15.29 -0.52 -15.79
CA ILE A 38 15.50 -0.37 -17.24
C ILE A 38 14.27 -0.84 -18.02
N PHE A 39 13.69 -1.97 -17.60
CA PHE A 39 12.49 -2.50 -18.25
C PHE A 39 11.34 -1.50 -18.17
N TRP A 40 11.04 -0.96 -16.99
CA TRP A 40 9.93 -0.03 -16.83
C TRP A 40 10.21 1.33 -17.45
N LYS A 41 11.45 1.84 -17.39
CA LYS A 41 11.84 3.07 -18.08
C LYS A 41 11.62 2.97 -19.59
N LYS A 42 11.92 1.82 -20.20
CA LYS A 42 11.65 1.58 -21.64
C LYS A 42 10.15 1.62 -21.98
N HIS A 43 9.28 1.32 -21.03
CA HIS A 43 7.84 1.20 -21.24
C HIS A 43 7.02 2.35 -20.61
N GLU A 44 7.68 3.33 -19.99
CA GLU A 44 7.04 4.40 -19.21
C GLU A 44 5.95 5.12 -19.98
N THR A 45 6.23 5.51 -21.24
CA THR A 45 5.27 6.24 -22.08
C THR A 45 3.97 5.47 -22.29
N LEU A 46 4.05 4.13 -22.39
CA LEU A 46 2.84 3.33 -22.58
C LEU A 46 2.03 3.23 -21.28
N VAL A 47 2.71 3.10 -20.14
CA VAL A 47 2.08 3.11 -18.81
C VAL A 47 1.39 4.46 -18.58
N ASP A 48 2.09 5.57 -18.85
CA ASP A 48 1.54 6.92 -18.73
C ASP A 48 0.32 7.13 -19.62
N ILE A 49 0.38 6.67 -20.87
CA ILE A 49 -0.76 6.78 -21.80
C ILE A 49 -1.97 6.02 -21.25
N PHE A 50 -1.73 4.82 -20.73
CA PHE A 50 -2.77 3.98 -20.18
C PHE A 50 -3.43 4.65 -18.96
N LEU A 51 -2.63 5.07 -17.98
CA LEU A 51 -3.11 5.68 -16.74
C LEU A 51 -3.84 7.01 -16.99
N ASN A 52 -3.30 7.88 -17.84
CA ASN A 52 -3.84 9.23 -18.04
C ASN A 52 -4.99 9.32 -19.04
N TYR A 53 -5.05 8.42 -20.04
CA TYR A 53 -5.96 8.60 -21.18
C TYR A 53 -6.88 7.41 -21.48
N GLN A 54 -6.55 6.19 -21.00
CA GLN A 54 -7.41 5.02 -21.25
C GLN A 54 -8.36 4.73 -20.10
N LEU A 55 -8.02 5.16 -18.88
CA LEU A 55 -8.89 4.99 -17.72
C LEU A 55 -9.99 6.04 -17.71
N LYS A 56 -11.23 5.59 -17.52
CA LYS A 56 -12.32 6.50 -17.14
C LYS A 56 -12.15 6.86 -15.67
N ARG A 57 -12.52 8.08 -15.31
CA ARG A 57 -12.49 8.56 -13.91
C ARG A 57 -13.20 7.56 -13.01
N TYR A 58 -12.52 7.16 -11.94
CA TYR A 58 -13.01 6.26 -10.88
C TYR A 58 -13.48 4.90 -11.38
N SER A 59 -12.97 4.44 -12.53
CA SER A 59 -13.29 3.11 -13.09
C SER A 59 -12.28 2.03 -12.73
N ALA A 60 -11.12 2.43 -12.19
CA ALA A 60 -10.02 1.56 -11.85
C ALA A 60 -9.68 1.63 -10.37
N TYR A 61 -9.29 0.50 -9.82
CA TYR A 61 -8.90 0.31 -8.44
C TYR A 61 -7.40 0.02 -8.38
N LEU A 62 -6.69 0.79 -7.57
CA LEU A 62 -5.24 0.72 -7.41
C LEU A 62 -4.90 0.05 -6.07
N TYR A 63 -4.42 -1.19 -6.13
CA TYR A 63 -3.86 -1.89 -4.98
C TYR A 63 -2.55 -1.21 -4.56
N THR A 64 -2.54 -0.67 -3.34
CA THR A 64 -1.47 0.21 -2.87
C THR A 64 -1.25 0.08 -1.36
N ALA A 65 -0.17 0.68 -0.86
CA ALA A 65 0.23 0.61 0.55
C ALA A 65 0.46 -0.81 1.09
N ALA A 66 0.79 -1.74 0.20
CA ALA A 66 1.25 -3.07 0.54
C ALA A 66 2.41 -3.42 -0.39
N ASP A 67 3.39 -4.14 0.16
CA ASP A 67 4.59 -4.50 -0.60
C ASP A 67 4.34 -5.72 -1.50
N TYR A 68 3.20 -6.42 -1.36
CA TYR A 68 2.83 -7.60 -2.14
C TYR A 68 1.32 -7.84 -2.09
N LEU A 69 0.82 -8.66 -3.01
CA LEU A 69 -0.60 -9.02 -3.07
C LEU A 69 -0.91 -10.20 -2.14
N ASP A 70 -0.08 -11.24 -2.16
CA ASP A 70 -0.29 -12.54 -1.49
C ASP A 70 -1.32 -13.41 -2.23
N ILE A 71 -0.89 -13.95 -3.37
CA ILE A 71 -1.75 -14.83 -4.18
C ILE A 71 -2.12 -16.10 -3.41
N ASP A 72 -1.17 -16.70 -2.69
CA ASP A 72 -1.37 -17.93 -1.93
C ASP A 72 -2.36 -17.73 -0.77
N GLY A 73 -2.33 -16.56 -0.13
CA GLY A 73 -3.29 -16.15 0.90
C GLY A 73 -4.66 -15.75 0.37
N LEU A 74 -4.92 -15.90 -0.94
CA LEU A 74 -6.19 -15.56 -1.60
C LEU A 74 -6.56 -14.07 -1.47
N GLU A 75 -5.58 -13.19 -1.26
CA GLU A 75 -5.82 -11.75 -1.04
C GLU A 75 -6.28 -11.00 -2.28
N HIS A 76 -6.11 -11.61 -3.46
CA HIS A 76 -6.63 -11.08 -4.72
C HIS A 76 -8.17 -11.14 -4.80
N TYR A 77 -8.85 -12.05 -4.10
CA TYR A 77 -10.32 -12.16 -4.18
C TYR A 77 -11.09 -10.93 -3.65
N PRO A 78 -10.83 -10.42 -2.42
CA PRO A 78 -11.49 -9.20 -1.95
C PRO A 78 -11.16 -7.97 -2.80
N PHE A 79 -9.97 -7.94 -3.39
CA PHE A 79 -9.58 -6.88 -4.33
C PHE A 79 -10.36 -6.99 -5.65
N LEU A 80 -10.47 -8.19 -6.23
CA LEU A 80 -11.20 -8.43 -7.46
C LEU A 80 -12.71 -8.23 -7.34
N ALA A 81 -13.26 -8.31 -6.12
CA ALA A 81 -14.65 -7.92 -5.89
C ALA A 81 -14.90 -6.44 -6.25
N GLN A 82 -13.85 -5.62 -6.30
CA GLN A 82 -13.97 -4.17 -6.47
C GLN A 82 -13.97 -3.75 -7.96
N GLY A 83 -15.14 -3.78 -8.58
CA GLY A 83 -15.32 -3.17 -9.89
C GLY A 83 -14.67 -4.00 -11.00
N LYS A 84 -14.12 -3.35 -12.03
CA LYS A 84 -13.77 -4.03 -13.29
C LYS A 84 -12.31 -3.92 -13.69
N ILE A 85 -11.65 -2.83 -13.31
CA ILE A 85 -10.26 -2.58 -13.67
C ILE A 85 -9.44 -2.59 -12.39
N HIS A 86 -8.46 -3.50 -12.33
CA HIS A 86 -7.62 -3.70 -11.17
C HIS A 86 -6.16 -3.50 -11.56
N ILE A 87 -5.47 -2.61 -10.85
CA ILE A 87 -4.07 -2.31 -11.05
C ILE A 87 -3.36 -2.55 -9.73
N MET A 88 -2.27 -3.29 -9.75
CA MET A 88 -1.33 -3.37 -8.64
C MET A 88 -0.12 -2.50 -8.95
N ASP A 89 0.21 -1.59 -8.04
CA ASP A 89 1.45 -0.84 -8.13
C ASP A 89 2.64 -1.78 -7.90
N ASP A 90 3.60 -1.79 -8.82
CA ASP A 90 4.73 -2.73 -8.78
C ASP A 90 5.71 -2.38 -7.64
N PRO A 91 5.78 -3.22 -6.60
CA PRO A 91 6.64 -2.96 -5.44
C PRO A 91 8.13 -3.00 -5.79
N LEU A 92 8.53 -3.76 -6.82
CA LEU A 92 9.94 -3.86 -7.23
C LEU A 92 10.43 -2.55 -7.85
N ALA A 93 9.58 -1.87 -8.64
CA ALA A 93 9.91 -0.57 -9.21
C ALA A 93 10.18 0.47 -8.12
N LYS A 94 9.40 0.47 -7.04
CA LYS A 94 9.58 1.33 -5.87
C LYS A 94 10.87 1.00 -5.10
N MET A 95 11.18 -0.28 -4.91
CA MET A 95 12.39 -0.70 -4.21
C MET A 95 13.67 -0.29 -4.94
N CYS A 96 13.67 -0.26 -6.28
CA CYS A 96 14.81 0.19 -7.06
C CYS A 96 15.24 1.63 -6.66
N ASP A 97 14.27 2.54 -6.55
CA ASP A 97 14.54 3.94 -6.19
C ASP A 97 15.07 4.09 -4.76
N THR A 98 14.54 3.28 -3.82
CA THR A 98 14.97 3.34 -2.41
C THR A 98 16.36 2.73 -2.22
N THR A 99 16.64 1.59 -2.87
CA THR A 99 17.91 0.84 -2.71
C THR A 99 19.08 1.60 -3.33
N LEU A 100 18.90 2.18 -4.52
CA LEU A 100 19.95 2.90 -5.24
C LEU A 100 20.38 4.20 -4.54
N ARG A 101 19.56 4.70 -3.60
CA ARG A 101 19.82 5.93 -2.82
C ARG A 101 20.54 5.69 -1.49
N LEU A 102 20.67 4.43 -1.04
CA LEU A 102 21.39 4.10 0.19
C LEU A 102 22.91 4.25 -0.01
N SER A 103 23.59 4.87 0.95
CA SER A 103 25.04 5.05 0.88
C SER A 103 25.79 3.74 1.11
N SER A 104 27.04 3.65 0.63
CA SER A 104 27.89 2.45 0.71
C SER A 104 28.11 1.90 2.13
N HIS A 105 27.83 2.69 3.17
CA HIS A 105 27.99 2.32 4.58
C HIS A 105 26.65 1.90 5.24
N GLU A 106 25.53 2.14 4.56
CA GLU A 106 24.17 1.71 4.92
C GLU A 106 23.76 0.41 4.21
N LYS A 107 24.71 -0.25 3.53
CA LYS A 107 24.60 -1.63 2.99
C LYS A 107 24.50 -2.69 4.10
N ILE A 108 23.81 -2.35 5.18
CA ILE A 108 23.53 -3.20 6.32
C ILE A 108 22.29 -4.01 5.95
N ASN A 109 22.54 -5.31 5.79
CA ASN A 109 21.60 -6.42 5.67
C ASN A 109 21.26 -6.90 4.24
N THR A 110 22.29 -7.32 3.49
CA THR A 110 22.14 -7.98 2.18
C THR A 110 21.17 -9.16 2.22
N GLN A 111 21.24 -10.02 3.26
CA GLN A 111 20.43 -11.25 3.29
C GLN A 111 18.94 -11.00 3.44
N ALA A 112 18.52 -10.18 4.42
CA ALA A 112 17.09 -9.88 4.62
C ALA A 112 16.49 -9.13 3.42
N MET A 113 17.29 -8.28 2.77
CA MET A 113 16.89 -7.62 1.54
C MET A 113 16.76 -8.60 0.37
N ILE A 114 17.71 -9.52 0.19
CA ILE A 114 17.66 -10.58 -0.83
C ILE A 114 16.43 -11.46 -0.63
N GLU A 115 16.14 -11.86 0.61
CA GLU A 115 14.95 -12.65 0.95
C GLU A 115 13.67 -11.89 0.60
N HIS A 116 13.60 -10.62 0.96
CA HIS A 116 12.45 -9.78 0.65
C HIS A 116 12.26 -9.61 -0.87
N VAL A 117 13.31 -9.25 -1.62
CA VAL A 117 13.23 -9.11 -3.09
C VAL A 117 12.86 -10.44 -3.75
N SER A 118 13.43 -11.56 -3.29
CA SER A 118 13.10 -12.89 -3.82
C SER A 118 11.62 -13.23 -3.61
N PHE A 119 11.09 -12.93 -2.43
CA PHE A 119 9.67 -13.10 -2.14
C PHE A 119 8.78 -12.25 -3.06
N LEU A 120 9.12 -10.97 -3.25
CA LEU A 120 8.36 -10.08 -4.12
C LEU A 120 8.34 -10.54 -5.58
N ILE A 121 9.48 -11.01 -6.09
CA ILE A 121 9.57 -11.56 -7.44
C ILE A 121 8.68 -12.79 -7.58
N SER A 122 8.71 -13.69 -6.59
CA SER A 122 7.87 -14.89 -6.61
C SER A 122 6.38 -14.56 -6.59
N ASP A 123 5.93 -13.63 -5.73
CA ASP A 123 4.53 -13.18 -5.68
C ASP A 123 4.09 -12.51 -6.99
N ASN A 124 4.93 -11.64 -7.56
CA ASN A 124 4.68 -10.99 -8.85
C ASN A 124 4.60 -12.01 -10.01
N ILE A 125 5.45 -13.05 -10.01
CA ILE A 125 5.38 -14.13 -11.02
C ILE A 125 4.03 -14.84 -10.90
N LYS A 126 3.60 -15.23 -9.69
CA LYS A 126 2.30 -15.90 -9.48
C LYS A 126 1.13 -15.05 -9.98
N LEU A 127 1.16 -13.74 -9.71
CA LEU A 127 0.18 -12.80 -10.23
C LEU A 127 0.13 -12.81 -11.78
N LEU A 128 1.30 -12.77 -12.42
CA LEU A 128 1.44 -12.78 -13.89
C LEU A 128 1.14 -14.15 -14.53
N GLU A 129 0.99 -15.20 -13.73
CA GLU A 129 0.63 -16.55 -14.15
C GLU A 129 -0.88 -16.84 -14.05
N LEU A 130 -1.67 -15.96 -13.44
CA LEU A 130 -3.12 -16.09 -13.42
C LEU A 130 -3.68 -16.12 -14.85
N GLU A 131 -4.38 -17.19 -15.21
CA GLU A 131 -4.84 -17.46 -16.59
C GLU A 131 -5.70 -16.32 -17.16
N GLU A 132 -6.63 -15.81 -16.35
CA GLU A 132 -7.59 -14.77 -16.74
C GLU A 132 -7.01 -13.34 -16.63
N ARG A 133 -5.77 -13.21 -16.12
CA ARG A 133 -5.03 -11.94 -15.94
C ARG A 133 -5.89 -10.77 -15.45
N PRO A 134 -6.60 -10.93 -14.33
CA PRO A 134 -7.62 -9.96 -13.93
C PRO A 134 -7.02 -8.66 -13.33
N ILE A 135 -5.69 -8.62 -13.13
CA ILE A 135 -4.96 -7.52 -12.50
C ILE A 135 -3.76 -7.16 -13.38
N TRP A 136 -3.54 -5.87 -13.61
CA TRP A 136 -2.31 -5.38 -14.23
C TRP A 136 -1.28 -4.96 -13.19
N LEU A 137 -0.07 -5.49 -13.29
CA LEU A 137 1.07 -5.08 -12.48
C LEU A 137 1.83 -3.95 -13.21
N LEU A 138 1.77 -2.73 -12.70
CA LEU A 138 2.31 -1.54 -13.36
C LEU A 138 3.10 -0.66 -12.37
N PRO A 139 4.17 0.03 -12.80
CA PRO A 139 4.90 0.98 -11.96
C PRO A 139 4.16 2.32 -11.91
N VAL A 140 3.07 2.39 -11.13
CA VAL A 140 2.18 3.56 -11.08
C VAL A 140 2.89 4.75 -10.41
N ARG A 141 3.83 4.50 -9.50
CA ARG A 141 4.67 5.50 -8.82
C ARG A 141 5.93 5.91 -9.59
N GLY A 142 5.94 5.83 -10.93
CA GLY A 142 7.13 5.95 -11.78
C GLY A 142 8.09 7.12 -11.52
N ASN A 143 9.33 6.96 -12.02
CA ASN A 143 10.59 7.70 -11.80
C ASN A 143 10.63 9.25 -11.85
N ASN A 144 9.52 9.97 -12.04
CA ASN A 144 9.53 11.43 -12.24
C ASN A 144 9.36 12.25 -10.95
N ARG A 145 9.28 11.62 -9.78
CA ARG A 145 8.95 12.31 -8.52
C ARG A 145 10.14 12.93 -7.77
N THR A 146 11.29 13.19 -8.40
CA THR A 146 12.45 13.72 -7.65
C THR A 146 12.19 15.08 -7.02
N GLU A 147 11.46 15.99 -7.67
CA GLU A 147 11.08 17.29 -7.10
C GLU A 147 9.88 17.16 -6.15
N GLU A 148 8.85 16.41 -6.55
CA GLU A 148 7.67 16.11 -5.72
C GLU A 148 8.04 15.39 -4.40
N SER A 149 9.10 14.57 -4.41
CA SER A 149 9.57 13.88 -3.20
C SER A 149 10.04 14.84 -2.11
N SER A 150 10.58 16.00 -2.50
CA SER A 150 11.01 17.02 -1.53
C SER A 150 9.84 17.74 -0.87
N GLU A 151 8.77 18.01 -1.62
CA GLU A 151 7.55 18.63 -1.10
C GLU A 151 6.75 17.66 -0.24
N ILE A 152 6.63 16.39 -0.67
CA ILE A 152 5.98 15.31 0.09
C ILE A 152 6.70 15.10 1.42
N ASN A 153 8.04 15.03 1.41
CA ASN A 153 8.82 14.87 2.63
C ASN A 153 8.63 16.06 3.58
N SER A 154 8.67 17.29 3.05
CA SER A 154 8.43 18.50 3.84
C SER A 154 7.04 18.52 4.48
N LEU A 155 6.00 18.15 3.72
CA LEU A 155 4.63 18.05 4.24
C LEU A 155 4.51 16.95 5.31
N ALA A 156 5.12 15.78 5.08
CA ALA A 156 5.14 14.70 6.07
C ALA A 156 5.86 15.11 7.36
N GLU A 157 6.98 15.82 7.28
CA GLU A 157 7.68 16.37 8.44
C GLU A 157 6.82 17.37 9.21
N GLN A 158 6.11 18.27 8.52
CA GLN A 158 5.20 19.21 9.15
C GLN A 158 4.05 18.51 9.86
N LEU A 159 3.41 17.52 9.21
CA LEU A 159 2.36 16.71 9.81
C LEU A 159 2.85 15.91 11.02
N PHE A 160 4.08 15.40 10.96
CA PHE A 160 4.73 14.74 12.09
C PHE A 160 4.95 15.70 13.27
N LEU A 161 5.50 16.90 13.02
CA LEU A 161 5.74 17.90 14.05
C LEU A 161 4.43 18.38 14.71
N ASN A 162 3.32 18.41 13.96
CA ASN A 162 2.01 18.76 14.50
C ASN A 162 1.51 17.80 15.59
N LEU A 163 2.07 16.59 15.71
CA LEU A 163 1.76 15.66 16.79
C LEU A 163 2.26 16.15 18.16
N PHE A 164 3.18 17.10 18.18
CA PHE A 164 3.86 17.57 19.38
C PHE A 164 3.37 18.96 19.82
N MET A 165 3.46 19.24 21.12
CA MET A 165 3.05 20.53 21.70
C MET A 165 4.12 21.60 21.53
N ASP A 166 5.39 21.22 21.69
CA ASP A 166 6.53 22.11 21.92
C ASP A 166 7.79 21.71 21.12
N ILE A 167 7.62 20.94 20.04
CA ILE A 167 8.69 20.52 19.13
C ILE A 167 8.50 21.20 17.76
N GLU A 168 9.43 22.11 17.42
CA GLU A 168 9.31 22.95 16.21
C GLU A 168 10.13 22.45 15.01
N SER A 169 11.03 21.48 15.19
CA SER A 169 11.85 20.92 14.10
C SER A 169 12.25 19.47 14.36
N ILE A 170 12.63 18.75 13.29
CA ILE A 170 13.14 17.37 13.39
C ILE A 170 14.45 17.30 14.20
N GLU A 171 15.31 18.31 14.11
CA GLU A 171 16.52 18.39 14.93
C GLU A 171 16.20 18.61 16.41
N ALA A 172 15.18 19.41 16.72
CA ALA A 172 14.71 19.61 18.09
C ALA A 172 14.12 18.30 18.65
N TYR A 173 13.30 17.60 17.85
CA TYR A 173 12.78 16.28 18.19
C TYR A 173 13.91 15.30 18.55
N LYS A 174 14.89 15.12 17.66
CA LYS A 174 15.99 14.14 17.84
C LYS A 174 16.84 14.42 19.07
N LYS A 175 16.95 15.68 19.52
CA LYS A 175 17.71 16.06 20.71
C LYS A 175 16.92 15.89 22.01
N THR A 176 15.60 16.03 21.95
CA THR A 176 14.76 16.17 23.14
C THR A 176 14.01 14.87 23.46
N CYS A 177 13.50 14.17 22.45
CA CYS A 177 12.66 13.00 22.59
C CYS A 177 13.46 11.69 22.57
N CYS A 178 14.47 11.53 23.43
CA CYS A 178 15.39 10.38 23.35
C CYS A 178 14.81 9.05 23.85
N THR A 179 13.86 9.09 24.79
CA THR A 179 13.19 7.91 25.34
C THR A 179 11.70 7.87 24.98
N ILE A 180 11.07 6.71 25.16
CA ILE A 180 9.62 6.55 24.98
C ILE A 180 8.84 7.54 25.88
N VAL A 181 9.32 7.75 27.10
CA VAL A 181 8.72 8.69 28.05
C VAL A 181 8.88 10.13 27.58
N ASP A 182 10.04 10.49 27.02
CA ASP A 182 10.25 11.84 26.47
C ASP A 182 9.30 12.08 25.29
N ILE A 183 9.21 11.13 24.34
CA ILE A 183 8.26 11.21 23.21
C ILE A 183 6.84 11.47 23.73
N LYS A 184 6.38 10.65 24.68
CA LYS A 184 5.04 10.78 25.27
C LYS A 184 4.80 12.14 25.93
N ASN A 185 5.78 12.66 26.67
CA ASN A 185 5.64 13.93 27.39
C ASN A 185 5.53 15.14 26.46
N HIS A 186 6.11 15.07 25.26
CA HIS A 186 6.09 16.14 24.26
C HIS A 186 4.92 16.02 23.26
N LEU A 187 4.31 14.84 23.14
CA LEU A 187 3.11 14.63 22.31
C LEU A 187 1.90 15.39 22.86
N ARG A 188 1.03 15.86 21.96
CA ARG A 188 -0.28 16.38 22.31
C ARG A 188 -1.14 15.26 22.93
N PRO A 189 -1.98 15.54 23.94
CA PRO A 189 -2.87 14.54 24.53
C PRO A 189 -3.71 13.80 23.48
N GLU A 190 -4.26 14.52 22.50
CA GLU A 190 -5.06 13.93 21.43
C GLU A 190 -4.24 13.03 20.50
N SER A 191 -2.95 13.31 20.34
CA SER A 191 -2.04 12.48 19.54
C SER A 191 -1.65 11.20 20.25
N ILE A 192 -1.52 11.21 21.59
CA ILE A 192 -1.24 10.00 22.39
C ILE A 192 -2.38 8.99 22.21
N ASP A 193 -3.62 9.46 22.32
CA ASP A 193 -4.81 8.60 22.24
C ASP A 193 -5.16 8.24 20.80
N GLY A 194 -4.95 9.15 19.84
CA GLY A 194 -5.46 9.02 18.47
C GLY A 194 -4.53 8.30 17.50
N ILE A 195 -3.20 8.47 17.63
CA ILE A 195 -2.25 7.96 16.63
C ILE A 195 -2.34 6.44 16.50
N LEU A 196 -2.11 5.88 15.32
CA LEU A 196 -1.98 4.43 15.13
C LEU A 196 -0.52 4.12 14.78
N LEU A 197 0.18 3.40 15.66
CA LEU A 197 1.63 3.19 15.55
C LEU A 197 2.02 2.11 14.54
N PHE A 198 1.19 1.08 14.36
CA PHE A 198 1.39 -0.03 13.42
C PHE A 198 0.07 -0.82 13.25
N ASN A 199 0.05 -1.86 12.41
CA ASN A 199 -1.18 -2.58 12.06
C ASN A 199 -1.85 -3.32 13.22
N GLU A 200 -1.05 -3.88 14.12
CA GLU A 200 -1.52 -4.62 15.30
C GLU A 200 -1.56 -3.78 16.57
N ASP A 201 -1.44 -2.46 16.44
CA ASP A 201 -1.54 -1.53 17.57
C ASP A 201 -2.93 -1.56 18.21
N VAL A 202 -2.96 -1.58 19.54
CA VAL A 202 -4.16 -1.70 20.38
C VAL A 202 -4.31 -0.38 21.14
N GLN A 203 -5.32 0.42 20.79
CA GLN A 203 -5.49 1.77 21.35
C GLN A 203 -5.78 1.76 22.85
N GLU A 204 -6.33 0.67 23.39
CA GLU A 204 -6.62 0.50 24.82
C GLU A 204 -5.36 0.35 25.69
N ASP A 205 -4.22 0.01 25.10
CA ASP A 205 -2.96 -0.15 25.80
C ASP A 205 -2.30 1.20 26.14
N THR A 206 -1.40 1.19 27.13
CA THR A 206 -0.59 2.38 27.43
C THR A 206 0.30 2.73 26.23
N PHE A 207 0.57 4.02 26.03
CA PHE A 207 1.47 4.47 24.96
C PHE A 207 2.83 3.76 25.01
N GLU A 208 3.36 3.51 26.21
CA GLU A 208 4.60 2.77 26.39
C GLU A 208 4.51 1.33 25.86
N ALA A 209 3.44 0.59 26.16
CA ALA A 209 3.23 -0.77 25.67
C ALA A 209 3.03 -0.79 24.14
N ARG A 210 2.30 0.20 23.60
CA ARG A 210 2.11 0.37 22.16
C ARG A 210 3.44 0.65 21.44
N MET A 211 4.31 1.46 22.05
CA MET A 211 5.67 1.72 21.56
C MET A 211 6.57 0.48 21.61
N GLU A 212 6.46 -0.35 22.66
CA GLU A 212 7.16 -1.64 22.71
C GLU A 212 6.68 -2.59 21.60
N GLY A 213 5.38 -2.59 21.31
CA GLY A 213 4.78 -3.28 20.17
C GLY A 213 5.34 -2.81 18.84
N LEU A 214 5.42 -1.49 18.63
CA LEU A 214 6.05 -0.89 17.44
C LEU A 214 7.50 -1.35 17.29
N ILE A 215 8.30 -1.27 18.36
CA ILE A 215 9.70 -1.71 18.31
C ILE A 215 9.80 -3.20 17.94
N SER A 216 8.96 -4.05 18.55
CA SER A 216 8.92 -5.47 18.21
C SER A 216 8.57 -5.70 16.74
N HIS A 217 7.60 -4.96 16.19
CA HIS A 217 7.25 -4.98 14.78
C HIS A 217 8.41 -4.52 13.89
N SER A 218 9.03 -3.38 14.22
CA SER A 218 10.12 -2.75 13.45
C SER A 218 11.41 -3.58 13.40
N THR A 219 11.65 -4.51 14.33
CA THR A 219 12.80 -5.43 14.22
C THR A 219 12.73 -6.35 13.00
N LYS A 220 11.53 -6.57 12.45
CA LYS A 220 11.30 -7.37 11.23
C LYS A 220 11.51 -6.57 9.95
N VAL A 221 11.57 -5.24 10.04
CA VAL A 221 11.78 -4.35 8.89
C VAL A 221 13.29 -4.12 8.74
N PRO A 222 13.93 -4.57 7.64
CA PRO A 222 15.39 -4.53 7.50
C PRO A 222 16.00 -3.16 7.78
N PHE A 223 15.36 -2.08 7.28
CA PHE A 223 15.83 -0.70 7.44
C PHE A 223 15.69 -0.18 8.89
N LEU A 224 14.67 -0.62 9.65
CA LEU A 224 14.44 -0.14 11.02
C LEU A 224 15.14 -0.98 12.09
N ARG A 225 15.56 -2.20 11.73
CA ARG A 225 16.14 -3.17 12.67
C ARG A 225 17.36 -2.61 13.41
N TYR A 226 18.26 -1.92 12.71
CA TYR A 226 19.45 -1.32 13.33
C TYR A 226 19.08 -0.35 14.48
N PHE A 227 18.12 0.55 14.24
CA PHE A 227 17.65 1.51 15.25
C PHE A 227 17.04 0.81 16.46
N CYS A 228 16.34 -0.30 16.25
CA CYS A 228 15.80 -1.13 17.34
C CYS A 228 16.93 -1.74 18.19
N GLU A 229 17.97 -2.28 17.56
CA GLU A 229 19.09 -2.95 18.24
C GLU A 229 19.92 -1.97 19.08
N VAL A 230 20.15 -0.75 18.58
CA VAL A 230 20.86 0.31 19.32
C VAL A 230 19.95 1.09 20.28
N LYS A 231 18.67 0.72 20.39
CA LYS A 231 17.65 1.36 21.23
C LYS A 231 17.45 2.85 20.92
N ASP A 232 17.56 3.21 19.65
CA ASP A 232 17.24 4.55 19.16
C ASP A 232 15.73 4.67 18.90
N TYR A 233 14.96 4.75 19.98
CA TYR A 233 13.50 4.75 19.94
C TYR A 233 12.92 5.96 19.21
N ASN A 234 13.63 7.08 19.23
CA ASN A 234 13.16 8.30 18.58
C ASN A 234 13.24 8.18 17.06
N SER A 235 14.28 7.53 16.53
CA SER A 235 14.40 7.23 15.10
C SER A 235 13.38 6.18 14.68
N VAL A 236 13.14 5.14 15.50
CA VAL A 236 12.09 4.15 15.22
C VAL A 236 10.71 4.81 15.11
N PHE A 237 10.34 5.66 16.06
CA PHE A 237 9.08 6.40 16.01
C PHE A 237 9.03 7.32 14.78
N LEU A 238 10.03 8.19 14.63
CA LEU A 238 10.09 9.17 13.54
C LEU A 238 9.95 8.52 12.16
N LEU A 239 10.77 7.51 11.87
CA LEU A 239 10.82 6.87 10.56
C LEU A 239 9.54 6.07 10.28
N SER A 240 8.94 5.47 11.30
CA SER A 240 7.67 4.73 11.13
C SER A 240 6.53 5.69 10.80
N ILE A 241 6.35 6.75 11.59
CA ILE A 241 5.25 7.69 11.41
C ILE A 241 5.42 8.51 10.13
N ILE A 242 6.63 9.05 9.85
CA ILE A 242 6.90 9.74 8.58
C ILE A 242 6.68 8.80 7.39
N GLY A 243 7.10 7.53 7.48
CA GLY A 243 6.87 6.55 6.43
C GLY A 243 5.39 6.38 6.09
N TYR A 244 4.52 6.31 7.11
CA TYR A 244 3.08 6.25 6.87
C TYR A 244 2.49 7.56 6.33
N LEU A 245 2.99 8.71 6.77
CA LEU A 245 2.56 10.03 6.28
C LEU A 245 2.91 10.22 4.81
N ILE A 246 4.16 9.93 4.42
CA ILE A 246 4.61 9.96 3.02
C ILE A 246 3.74 9.04 2.19
N GLN A 247 3.52 7.80 2.65
CA GLN A 247 2.69 6.84 1.93
C GLN A 247 1.25 7.33 1.74
N ALA A 248 0.65 7.94 2.77
CA ALA A 248 -0.70 8.50 2.70
C ALA A 248 -0.80 9.67 1.71
N ILE A 249 0.17 10.60 1.74
CA ILE A 249 0.25 11.73 0.80
C ILE A 249 0.42 11.20 -0.63
N ASP A 250 1.33 10.25 -0.84
CA ASP A 250 1.56 9.63 -2.14
C ASP A 250 0.29 9.01 -2.71
N ILE A 251 -0.45 8.24 -1.89
CA ILE A 251 -1.70 7.61 -2.31
C ILE A 251 -2.73 8.68 -2.69
N PHE A 252 -2.88 9.71 -1.86
CA PHE A 252 -3.79 10.81 -2.14
C PHE A 252 -3.48 11.47 -3.49
N LEU A 253 -2.22 11.87 -3.70
CA LEU A 253 -1.79 12.51 -4.94
C LEU A 253 -1.96 11.61 -6.17
N LEU A 254 -1.59 10.33 -6.10
CA LEU A 254 -1.75 9.38 -7.21
C LEU A 254 -3.22 9.15 -7.57
N SER A 255 -4.06 9.00 -6.53
CA SER A 255 -5.49 8.78 -6.71
C SER A 255 -6.14 10.01 -7.36
N GLU A 256 -5.70 11.20 -6.98
CA GLU A 256 -6.15 12.46 -7.57
C GLU A 256 -5.61 12.68 -8.99
N GLU A 257 -4.35 12.35 -9.26
CA GLU A 257 -3.70 12.52 -10.57
C GLU A 257 -4.37 11.62 -11.62
N TYR A 258 -4.44 10.31 -11.35
CA TYR A 258 -4.97 9.33 -12.30
C TYR A 258 -6.48 9.09 -12.15
N LYS A 259 -7.14 9.75 -11.18
CA LYS A 259 -8.55 9.55 -10.84
C LYS A 259 -8.88 8.05 -10.66
N VAL A 260 -8.00 7.34 -9.95
CA VAL A 260 -8.13 5.92 -9.61
C VAL A 260 -8.51 5.77 -8.14
N ILE A 261 -9.30 4.75 -7.81
CA ILE A 261 -9.74 4.48 -6.45
C ILE A 261 -8.62 3.73 -5.71
N PRO A 262 -8.08 4.22 -4.60
CA PRO A 262 -7.08 3.49 -3.85
C PRO A 262 -7.72 2.32 -3.10
N TYR A 263 -7.16 1.13 -3.25
CA TYR A 263 -7.44 -0.04 -2.45
C TYR A 263 -6.31 -0.23 -1.45
N ILE A 264 -6.60 0.04 -0.16
CA ILE A 264 -5.63 0.03 0.93
C ILE A 264 -6.05 -1.03 1.94
N ARG A 265 -5.30 -2.14 2.01
CA ARG A 265 -5.57 -3.21 2.98
C ARG A 265 -4.94 -2.97 4.36
N SER A 266 -3.78 -2.31 4.38
CA SER A 266 -3.03 -2.06 5.61
C SER A 266 -3.77 -1.08 6.51
N LYS A 267 -3.96 -1.44 7.79
CA LYS A 267 -4.70 -0.61 8.76
C LYS A 267 -3.98 0.70 9.04
N SER A 268 -2.67 0.67 9.22
CA SER A 268 -1.85 1.88 9.44
C SER A 268 -1.91 2.80 8.24
N ALA A 269 -1.67 2.28 7.03
CA ALA A 269 -1.74 3.08 5.81
C ALA A 269 -3.13 3.69 5.61
N PHE A 270 -4.18 2.91 5.83
CA PHE A 270 -5.56 3.38 5.71
C PHE A 270 -5.90 4.45 6.77
N TYR A 271 -5.41 4.31 8.01
CA TYR A 271 -5.56 5.30 9.06
C TYR A 271 -4.96 6.64 8.66
N TYR A 272 -3.70 6.68 8.23
CA TYR A 272 -3.03 7.92 7.85
C TYR A 272 -3.62 8.54 6.58
N TYR A 273 -3.99 7.71 5.60
CA TYR A 273 -4.72 8.17 4.42
C TYR A 273 -6.07 8.82 4.80
N SER A 274 -6.82 8.17 5.70
CA SER A 274 -8.11 8.67 6.17
C SER A 274 -7.96 9.96 6.97
N TRP A 275 -6.95 10.05 7.82
CA TRP A 275 -6.63 11.26 8.58
C TRP A 275 -6.31 12.44 7.64
N LEU A 276 -5.46 12.21 6.63
CA LEU A 276 -5.13 13.22 5.62
C LEU A 276 -6.37 13.66 4.85
N CYS A 277 -7.18 12.71 4.37
CA CYS A 277 -8.42 13.02 3.66
C CYS A 277 -9.38 13.81 4.54
N TYR A 278 -9.58 13.42 5.80
CA TYR A 278 -10.49 14.10 6.71
C TYR A 278 -10.12 15.58 6.90
N GLN A 279 -8.83 15.87 7.12
CA GLN A 279 -8.32 17.25 7.25
C GLN A 279 -8.53 18.09 5.97
N HIS A 280 -8.42 17.46 4.79
CA HIS A 280 -8.65 18.12 3.51
C HIS A 280 -10.15 18.35 3.23
N LEU A 281 -10.99 17.35 3.55
CA LEU A 281 -12.41 17.30 3.25
C LEU A 281 -13.31 18.18 4.13
N GLU A 282 -12.83 18.62 5.30
CA GLU A 282 -13.52 19.65 6.09
C GLU A 282 -13.53 21.01 5.38
N ASN A 283 -12.63 21.23 4.42
CA ASN A 283 -12.45 22.53 3.77
C ASN A 283 -13.07 22.66 2.37
N GLU A 284 -13.36 21.56 1.64
CA GLU A 284 -13.99 21.61 0.30
C GLU A 284 -15.03 20.50 0.04
N ILE A 285 -16.06 20.79 -0.76
CA ILE A 285 -17.00 19.79 -1.31
C ILE A 285 -16.55 19.49 -2.74
N SER A 286 -15.71 18.47 -2.91
CA SER A 286 -15.04 18.13 -4.16
C SER A 286 -15.11 16.63 -4.47
N ALA A 287 -14.64 16.24 -5.65
CA ALA A 287 -14.55 14.88 -6.15
C ALA A 287 -13.75 13.93 -5.22
N ASP A 288 -12.95 14.51 -4.32
CA ASP A 288 -12.12 13.86 -3.30
C ASP A 288 -12.98 13.10 -2.27
N LYS A 289 -14.22 13.56 -2.02
CA LYS A 289 -15.18 12.83 -1.16
C LYS A 289 -15.59 11.49 -1.76
N ILE A 290 -15.62 11.39 -3.09
CA ILE A 290 -15.97 10.14 -3.77
C ILE A 290 -14.82 9.14 -3.62
N LEU A 291 -13.59 9.57 -3.87
CA LEU A 291 -12.41 8.73 -3.69
C LEU A 291 -12.29 8.21 -2.26
N PHE A 292 -12.47 9.11 -1.28
CA PHE A 292 -12.43 8.73 0.13
C PHE A 292 -13.53 7.73 0.51
N LYS A 293 -14.78 7.95 0.05
CA LYS A 293 -15.89 7.00 0.26
C LYS A 293 -15.58 5.62 -0.30
N HIS A 294 -15.03 5.55 -1.52
CA HIS A 294 -14.68 4.27 -2.15
C HIS A 294 -13.52 3.60 -1.43
N ALA A 295 -12.50 4.35 -0.99
CA ALA A 295 -11.41 3.80 -0.20
C ALA A 295 -11.91 3.16 1.11
N ILE A 296 -12.84 3.82 1.82
CA ILE A 296 -13.50 3.29 3.02
C ILE A 296 -14.26 2.00 2.68
N TYR A 297 -15.06 2.01 1.61
CA TYR A 297 -15.82 0.84 1.18
C TYR A 297 -14.89 -0.35 0.89
N CYS A 298 -13.86 -0.15 0.08
CA CYS A 298 -12.85 -1.17 -0.23
C CYS A 298 -12.20 -1.74 1.03
N HIS A 299 -11.81 -0.87 1.97
CA HIS A 299 -11.19 -1.29 3.22
C HIS A 299 -12.15 -2.11 4.09
N LEU A 300 -13.42 -1.70 4.18
CA LEU A 300 -14.44 -2.44 4.94
C LEU A 300 -14.78 -3.80 4.31
N ILE A 301 -14.82 -3.89 2.97
CA ILE A 301 -14.95 -5.17 2.28
C ILE A 301 -13.76 -6.06 2.64
N TYR A 302 -12.53 -5.57 2.52
CA TYR A 302 -11.32 -6.33 2.86
C TYR A 302 -11.37 -6.89 4.30
N LEU A 303 -11.75 -6.06 5.28
CA LEU A 303 -11.82 -6.47 6.68
C LEU A 303 -12.92 -7.52 6.94
N ALA A 304 -14.03 -7.45 6.21
CA ALA A 304 -15.18 -8.34 6.40
C ALA A 304 -15.12 -9.60 5.51
N PHE A 305 -14.18 -9.68 4.58
CA PHE A 305 -14.14 -10.76 3.59
C PHE A 305 -13.69 -12.09 4.20
N ASP A 306 -14.58 -13.08 4.20
CA ASP A 306 -14.28 -14.48 4.53
C ASP A 306 -13.63 -15.18 3.33
N ARG A 307 -12.33 -15.48 3.44
CA ARG A 307 -11.56 -16.16 2.38
C ARG A 307 -11.89 -17.65 2.26
N SER A 308 -12.42 -18.27 3.31
CA SER A 308 -12.78 -19.70 3.28
C SER A 308 -13.92 -20.01 2.29
N ILE A 309 -14.68 -18.99 1.88
CA ILE A 309 -15.76 -19.17 0.93
C ILE A 309 -15.25 -19.34 -0.51
N VAL A 310 -14.14 -18.69 -0.86
CA VAL A 310 -13.58 -18.72 -2.23
C VAL A 310 -12.65 -19.90 -2.45
N GLU A 311 -12.20 -20.57 -1.39
CA GLU A 311 -11.45 -21.85 -1.47
C GLU A 311 -12.23 -22.96 -2.21
N LYS A 312 -13.56 -22.83 -2.30
CA LYS A 312 -14.47 -23.83 -2.88
C LYS A 312 -14.65 -23.72 -4.38
N ILE A 313 -14.21 -22.63 -4.99
CA ILE A 313 -14.42 -22.34 -6.42
C ILE A 313 -13.12 -21.95 -7.09
N SER A 314 -13.05 -22.13 -8.40
CA SER A 314 -11.92 -21.61 -9.19
C SER A 314 -11.98 -20.09 -9.35
N LEU A 315 -10.82 -19.47 -9.58
CA LEU A 315 -10.76 -18.03 -9.89
C LEU A 315 -11.66 -17.67 -11.08
N LYS A 316 -11.74 -18.52 -12.10
CA LYS A 316 -12.61 -18.30 -13.25
C LYS A 316 -14.08 -18.23 -12.86
N GLN A 317 -14.57 -19.20 -12.09
CA GLN A 317 -15.95 -19.18 -11.59
C GLN A 317 -16.22 -17.93 -10.75
N TYR A 318 -15.25 -17.53 -9.92
CA TYR A 318 -15.37 -16.30 -9.15
C TYR A 318 -15.50 -15.06 -10.04
N LEU A 319 -14.63 -14.93 -11.06
CA LEU A 319 -14.67 -13.85 -12.04
C LEU A 319 -16.00 -13.80 -12.80
N ASP A 320 -16.54 -14.97 -13.19
CA ASP A 320 -17.85 -15.06 -13.82
C ASP A 320 -18.96 -14.57 -12.88
N ILE A 321 -18.95 -14.97 -11.60
CA ILE A 321 -19.91 -14.50 -10.59
C ILE A 321 -19.86 -12.98 -10.43
N ILE A 322 -18.68 -12.41 -10.18
CA ILE A 322 -18.54 -10.95 -9.97
C ILE A 322 -18.83 -10.16 -11.25
N SER A 323 -18.63 -10.72 -12.44
CA SER A 323 -19.00 -10.03 -13.69
C SER A 323 -20.51 -9.78 -13.82
N THR A 324 -21.32 -10.61 -13.15
CA THR A 324 -22.78 -10.49 -13.09
C THR A 324 -23.28 -9.71 -11.86
N LEU A 325 -22.38 -9.36 -10.94
CA LEU A 325 -22.66 -8.60 -9.73
C LEU A 325 -21.99 -7.25 -9.81
N ASP A 326 -22.75 -6.18 -9.98
CA ASP A 326 -22.17 -4.85 -9.83
C ASP A 326 -22.34 -4.39 -8.38
N ILE A 327 -21.46 -4.88 -7.50
CA ILE A 327 -21.51 -4.58 -6.06
C ILE A 327 -21.11 -3.13 -5.74
N ASN A 328 -20.74 -2.32 -6.73
CA ASN A 328 -20.34 -0.92 -6.52
C ASN A 328 -21.41 0.10 -6.94
N ILE A 329 -22.53 -0.32 -7.54
CA ILE A 329 -23.59 0.60 -8.02
C ILE A 329 -24.10 1.50 -6.90
N ASP A 330 -24.24 0.95 -5.69
CA ASP A 330 -24.88 1.66 -4.58
C ASP A 330 -24.01 2.81 -4.03
N LEU A 331 -22.68 2.82 -4.24
CA LEU A 331 -21.79 3.83 -3.65
C LEU A 331 -21.88 5.21 -4.31
N MET A 332 -22.19 5.26 -5.62
CA MET A 332 -22.36 6.51 -6.35
C MET A 332 -23.64 7.26 -5.93
N GLU A 333 -24.64 6.54 -5.44
CA GLU A 333 -25.93 7.09 -5.00
C GLU A 333 -25.95 7.45 -3.51
N MET A 334 -24.93 7.05 -2.74
CA MET A 334 -24.88 7.22 -1.29
C MET A 334 -24.44 8.61 -0.84
N MET A 335 -25.28 9.25 -0.03
CA MET A 335 -25.02 10.57 0.55
C MET A 335 -24.15 10.52 1.82
N ASP A 336 -24.33 9.56 2.74
CA ASP A 336 -23.70 9.52 4.08
C ASP A 336 -22.74 8.33 4.30
N LEU A 337 -21.62 8.58 5.00
CA LEU A 337 -20.61 7.59 5.39
C LEU A 337 -21.18 6.52 6.35
N LYS A 338 -22.18 6.87 7.16
CA LYS A 338 -22.76 5.98 8.17
C LYS A 338 -23.43 4.72 7.58
N ASP A 339 -23.86 4.81 6.33
CA ASP A 339 -24.59 3.72 5.68
C ASP A 339 -23.65 2.72 4.96
N ILE A 340 -22.36 3.07 4.78
CA ILE A 340 -21.41 2.25 4.01
C ILE A 340 -21.31 0.83 4.58
N LYS A 341 -21.25 0.69 5.91
CA LYS A 341 -21.13 -0.63 6.55
C LYS A 341 -22.30 -1.55 6.20
N LYS A 342 -23.53 -1.01 6.18
CA LYS A 342 -24.73 -1.78 5.82
C LYS A 342 -24.68 -2.25 4.37
N VAL A 343 -24.17 -1.42 3.47
CA VAL A 343 -24.02 -1.78 2.05
C VAL A 343 -22.96 -2.85 1.86
N VAL A 344 -21.81 -2.72 2.52
CA VAL A 344 -20.77 -3.76 2.56
C VAL A 344 -21.38 -5.10 2.99
N ASP A 345 -22.12 -5.12 4.09
CA ASP A 345 -22.70 -6.36 4.63
C ASP A 345 -23.71 -6.99 3.65
N ASN A 346 -24.55 -6.18 3.00
CA ASN A 346 -25.51 -6.65 1.99
C ASN A 346 -24.82 -7.20 0.72
N ASN A 347 -23.78 -6.51 0.26
CA ASN A 347 -23.03 -6.90 -0.94
C ASN A 347 -22.25 -8.19 -0.72
N LEU A 348 -21.61 -8.34 0.44
CA LEU A 348 -20.96 -9.58 0.81
C LEU A 348 -21.97 -10.73 0.96
N ALA A 349 -23.11 -10.51 1.60
CA ALA A 349 -24.16 -11.53 1.69
C ALA A 349 -24.64 -12.00 0.31
N THR A 350 -24.81 -11.07 -0.64
CA THR A 350 -25.22 -11.38 -2.02
C THR A 350 -24.13 -12.16 -2.76
N LEU A 351 -22.88 -11.72 -2.66
CA LEU A 351 -21.72 -12.42 -3.24
C LEU A 351 -21.61 -13.84 -2.70
N TYR A 352 -21.75 -14.01 -1.38
CA TYR A 352 -21.63 -15.30 -0.71
C TYR A 352 -22.76 -16.26 -1.07
N SER A 353 -24.00 -15.76 -1.27
CA SER A 353 -25.10 -16.58 -1.79
C SER A 353 -24.74 -17.18 -3.15
N LYS A 354 -24.29 -16.34 -4.09
CA LYS A 354 -23.93 -16.80 -5.45
C LYS A 354 -22.75 -17.77 -5.46
N ILE A 355 -21.72 -17.53 -4.64
CA ILE A 355 -20.58 -18.44 -4.53
C ILE A 355 -21.03 -19.82 -4.01
N ASN A 356 -21.89 -19.84 -2.99
CA ASN A 356 -22.41 -21.11 -2.46
C ASN A 356 -23.36 -21.82 -3.45
N GLU A 357 -24.09 -21.09 -4.28
CA GLU A 357 -24.90 -21.67 -5.37
C GLU A 357 -24.03 -22.34 -6.44
N GLU A 358 -22.90 -21.72 -6.81
CA GLU A 358 -21.96 -22.27 -7.81
C GLU A 358 -21.10 -23.43 -7.27
N ALA A 359 -20.86 -23.46 -5.95
CA ALA A 359 -20.05 -24.49 -5.30
C ALA A 359 -20.80 -25.82 -5.02
N ASN A 360 -22.14 -25.82 -5.12
CA ASN A 360 -23.00 -26.99 -4.93
C ASN A 360 -23.44 -27.58 -6.28
#